data_AF-A0A4Y3KD48-F1
#
_entry.id   AF-A0A4Y3KD48-F1
#
_cell.length_a   1.000
_cell.length_b   1.000
_cell.length_c   1.000
_cell.angle_alpha   90.00
_cell.angle_beta   90.00
_cell.angle_gamma   90.00
#
_symmetry.space_group_name_H-M   'P 1'
#
loop_
_entity.id
_entity.type
_entity.pdbx_description
1 polymer ?
#
loop_
_entity_poly.entity_id
_entity_poly.type
_entity_poly.pdbx_seq_one_letter_code
_entity_poly.pdbx_strand_id
1 'polypeptide(L)'
;MPKKYDPEIKARAVRMVREHLVDYGSVTAASVAVGAQLGIARESLRRWVAQADIDEGARPGVSTVESEEIRRLKAENKRLAEANAILRAASIFFAGELDSRTR
;
A
#
# COMPACT_ATOMS: atom_id res chain seq x y z
N MET A 1 -15.55 4.55 8.55
CA MET A 1 -14.52 3.85 7.74
C MET A 1 -14.52 4.45 6.33
N PRO A 2 -13.36 4.67 5.71
CA PRO A 2 -13.31 5.06 4.30
C PRO A 2 -14.00 3.99 3.45
N LYS A 3 -14.83 4.42 2.49
CA LYS A 3 -15.57 3.51 1.60
C LYS A 3 -14.55 2.70 0.80
N LYS A 4 -14.56 1.37 0.96
CA LYS A 4 -13.68 0.48 0.18
C LYS A 4 -14.31 0.31 -1.20
N TYR A 5 -13.58 0.72 -2.23
CA TYR A 5 -13.94 0.48 -3.63
C TYR A 5 -13.23 -0.77 -4.12
N ASP A 6 -13.97 -1.59 -4.85
CA ASP A 6 -13.44 -2.76 -5.54
C ASP A 6 -12.34 -2.35 -6.55
N PRO A 7 -11.25 -3.13 -6.70
CA PRO A 7 -10.20 -2.85 -7.68
C PRO A 7 -10.71 -2.67 -9.11
N GLU A 8 -11.71 -3.45 -9.53
CA GLU A 8 -12.27 -3.36 -10.88
C GLU A 8 -13.01 -2.03 -11.09
N ILE A 9 -13.73 -1.57 -10.06
CA ILE A 9 -14.41 -0.26 -10.09
C ILE A 9 -13.38 0.86 -10.19
N LYS A 10 -12.28 0.78 -9.45
CA LYS A 10 -11.21 1.77 -9.52
C LYS A 10 -10.56 1.79 -10.91
N ALA A 11 -10.22 0.63 -11.45
CA ALA A 11 -9.61 0.53 -12.79
C ALA A 11 -10.55 1.09 -13.87
N ARG A 12 -11.85 0.77 -13.79
CA ARG A 12 -12.85 1.32 -14.70
C ARG A 12 -12.97 2.85 -14.57
N ALA A 13 -12.97 3.37 -13.34
CA ALA A 13 -13.05 4.81 -13.11
C ALA A 13 -11.81 5.55 -13.62
N VAL A 14 -10.61 5.00 -13.42
CA VAL A 14 -9.35 5.55 -13.96
C VAL A 14 -9.39 5.59 -15.50
N ARG A 15 -9.81 4.49 -16.14
CA ARG A 15 -9.97 4.44 -17.60
C ARG A 15 -10.95 5.50 -18.10
N MET A 16 -12.11 5.63 -17.46
CA MET A 16 -13.12 6.63 -17.83
C MET A 16 -12.60 8.07 -17.67
N VAL A 17 -11.82 8.35 -16.61
CA VAL A 17 -11.16 9.66 -16.46
C VAL A 17 -10.16 9.92 -17.58
N ARG A 18 -9.37 8.91 -17.96
CA ARG A 18 -8.39 9.01 -19.07
C ARG A 18 -9.06 9.23 -20.42
N GLU A 19 -10.15 8.53 -20.71
CA GLU A 19 -10.95 8.72 -21.94
C GLU A 19 -11.46 10.16 -22.05
N HIS A 20 -11.99 10.70 -20.94
CA HIS A 20 -12.49 12.08 -20.88
C HIS A 20 -11.39 13.16 -20.82
N LEU A 21 -10.09 12.79 -20.81
CA LEU A 21 -9.02 13.80 -20.84
C LEU A 21 -9.03 14.62 -22.13
N VAL A 22 -9.38 13.99 -23.25
CA VAL A 22 -9.45 14.66 -24.56
C VAL A 22 -10.54 15.72 -24.57
N ASP A 23 -11.68 15.44 -23.93
CA ASP A 23 -12.85 16.33 -23.91
C ASP A 23 -12.67 17.52 -22.95
N TYR A 24 -12.08 17.27 -21.77
CA TYR A 24 -12.01 18.26 -20.69
C TYR A 24 -10.64 18.93 -20.52
N GLY A 25 -9.61 18.47 -21.24
CA GLY A 25 -8.27 19.06 -21.27
C GLY A 25 -7.45 18.96 -19.96
N SER A 26 -8.01 18.41 -18.88
CA SER A 26 -7.27 18.17 -17.63
C SER A 26 -7.85 17.03 -16.81
N VAL A 27 -6.98 16.32 -16.08
CA VAL A 27 -7.37 15.26 -15.14
C VAL A 27 -8.35 15.78 -14.09
N THR A 28 -8.17 17.02 -13.63
CA THR A 28 -9.03 17.63 -12.62
C THR A 28 -10.45 17.81 -13.14
N ALA A 29 -10.63 18.37 -14.34
CA ALA A 29 -11.96 18.60 -14.93
C ALA A 29 -12.65 17.27 -15.28
N ALA A 30 -11.91 16.32 -15.89
CA ALA A 30 -12.42 14.98 -16.17
C ALA A 30 -12.85 14.24 -14.87
N SER A 31 -12.07 14.37 -13.79
CA SER A 31 -12.40 13.77 -12.49
C SER A 31 -13.66 14.37 -11.84
N VAL A 32 -13.99 15.64 -12.12
CA VAL A 32 -15.25 16.24 -11.64
C VAL A 32 -16.44 15.63 -12.38
N ALA A 33 -16.36 15.54 -13.71
CA ALA A 33 -17.41 14.97 -14.54
C ALA A 33 -17.67 13.49 -14.20
N VAL A 34 -16.60 12.68 -14.18
CA VAL A 34 -16.68 11.25 -13.85
C VAL A 34 -17.11 11.03 -12.39
N GLY A 35 -16.64 11.88 -11.47
CA GLY A 35 -17.03 11.82 -10.07
C GLY A 35 -18.53 12.05 -9.87
N ALA A 36 -19.12 12.99 -10.60
CA ALA A 36 -20.56 13.24 -10.59
C ALA A 36 -21.36 12.04 -11.14
N GLN A 37 -20.87 11.38 -12.20
CA GLN A 37 -21.53 10.21 -12.79
C GLN A 37 -21.47 8.96 -11.90
N LEU A 38 -20.32 8.70 -11.27
CA LEU A 38 -20.09 7.48 -10.48
C LEU A 38 -20.38 7.64 -8.98
N GLY A 39 -20.70 8.85 -8.52
CA GLY A 39 -20.85 9.16 -7.10
C GLY A 39 -19.54 8.99 -6.31
N ILE A 40 -18.40 9.29 -6.95
CA ILE A 40 -17.06 9.18 -6.37
C ILE A 40 -16.47 10.58 -6.21
N ALA A 41 -15.85 10.84 -5.06
CA ALA A 41 -15.21 12.13 -4.83
C ALA A 41 -14.10 12.40 -5.86
N ARG A 42 -14.08 13.61 -6.43
CA ARG A 42 -13.07 14.05 -7.42
C ARG A 42 -11.64 13.75 -6.99
N GLU A 43 -11.34 13.94 -5.72
CA GLU A 43 -9.98 13.81 -5.17
C GLU A 43 -9.56 12.33 -5.08
N SER A 44 -10.50 11.41 -4.87
CA SER A 44 -10.23 9.97 -4.95
C SER A 44 -9.84 9.58 -6.36
N LEU A 45 -10.58 10.07 -7.37
CA LEU A 45 -10.30 9.79 -8.78
C LEU A 45 -8.93 10.32 -9.20
N ARG A 46 -8.59 11.58 -8.85
CA ARG A 46 -7.27 12.15 -9.14
C ARG A 46 -6.13 11.33 -8.54
N ARG A 47 -6.30 10.85 -7.30
CA ARG A 47 -5.30 9.99 -6.64
C ARG A 47 -5.17 8.64 -7.31
N TRP A 48 -6.27 8.03 -7.74
CA TRP A 48 -6.21 6.74 -8.45
C TRP A 48 -5.55 6.86 -9.81
N VAL A 49 -5.85 7.93 -10.56
CA VAL A 49 -5.16 8.21 -11.83
C VAL A 49 -3.66 8.40 -11.60
N ALA A 50 -3.29 9.23 -10.61
CA ALA A 50 -1.88 9.45 -10.29
C ALA A 50 -1.17 8.16 -9.85
N GLN A 51 -1.83 7.29 -9.08
CA GLN A 51 -1.26 5.99 -8.69
C GLN A 51 -1.15 5.05 -9.89
N ALA A 52 -2.13 5.02 -10.78
CA ALA A 52 -2.06 4.22 -12.00
C ALA A 52 -0.91 4.68 -12.91
N ASP A 53 -0.68 5.99 -13.03
CA ASP A 53 0.47 6.52 -13.77
C ASP A 53 1.81 6.12 -13.13
N ILE A 54 1.87 6.00 -11.80
CA ILE A 54 3.06 5.51 -11.09
C ILE A 54 3.25 4.01 -11.32
N ASP A 55 2.18 3.23 -11.19
CA ASP A 55 2.20 1.77 -11.37
C ASP A 55 2.55 1.38 -12.81
N GLU A 56 2.20 2.21 -13.80
CA GLU A 56 2.56 2.06 -15.21
C GLU A 56 3.95 2.66 -15.56
N GLY A 57 4.62 3.31 -14.60
CA GLY A 57 5.93 3.93 -14.82
C GLY A 57 5.91 5.26 -15.59
N ALA A 58 4.73 5.82 -15.86
CA ALA A 58 4.56 7.12 -16.51
C ALA A 58 4.89 8.30 -15.58
N ARG A 59 4.93 8.06 -14.26
CA ARG A 59 5.23 9.08 -13.25
C ARG A 59 6.14 8.50 -12.14
N PRO A 60 7.12 9.26 -11.64
CA PRO A 60 7.90 8.81 -10.48
C PRO A 60 7.03 8.73 -9.22
N GLY A 61 7.23 7.68 -8.43
CA GLY A 61 6.53 7.44 -7.17
C GLY A 61 6.77 6.02 -6.68
N VAL A 62 6.15 5.68 -5.55
CA VAL A 62 6.14 4.31 -5.03
C VAL A 62 4.95 3.59 -5.63
N SER A 63 5.20 2.52 -6.36
CA SER A 63 4.16 1.69 -6.94
C SER A 63 3.37 0.94 -5.86
N THR A 64 2.16 0.52 -6.21
CA THR A 64 1.32 -0.29 -5.34
C THR A 64 2.03 -1.58 -4.93
N VAL A 65 2.74 -2.23 -5.88
CA VAL A 65 3.49 -3.46 -5.64
C VAL A 65 4.65 -3.25 -4.66
N GLU A 66 5.45 -2.19 -4.84
CA GLU A 66 6.54 -1.88 -3.92
C GLU A 66 6.02 -1.57 -2.51
N SER A 67 4.91 -0.83 -2.41
CA SER A 67 4.26 -0.50 -1.14
C SER A 67 3.78 -1.76 -0.40
N GLU A 68 3.21 -2.72 -1.13
CA GLU A 68 2.77 -4.01 -0.58
C GLU A 68 3.94 -4.85 -0.11
N GLU A 69 5.01 -4.93 -0.89
CA GLU A 69 6.21 -5.68 -0.53
C GLU A 69 6.90 -5.07 0.70
N ILE A 70 7.01 -3.73 0.77
CA ILE A 70 7.53 -3.05 1.97
C ILE A 70 6.71 -3.40 3.21
N ARG A 71 5.38 -3.47 3.11
CA ARG A 71 4.52 -3.86 4.24
C ARG A 71 4.75 -5.30 4.65
N ARG A 72 4.84 -6.22 3.68
CA ARG A 72 5.12 -7.64 3.92
C ARG A 72 6.46 -7.81 4.63
N LEU A 73 7.52 -7.21 4.09
CA LEU A 73 8.87 -7.28 4.66
C LEU A 73 8.94 -6.67 6.06
N LYS A 74 8.24 -5.56 6.33
CA LYS A 74 8.14 -5.00 7.68
C LYS A 74 7.45 -5.95 8.66
N ALA A 75 6.38 -6.62 8.24
CA ALA A 75 5.70 -7.59 9.08
C ALA A 75 6.58 -8.81 9.36
N GLU A 76 7.30 -9.31 8.35
CA GLU A 76 8.22 -10.42 8.49
C GLU A 76 9.40 -10.07 9.41
N ASN A 77 10.05 -8.93 9.21
CA ASN A 77 11.12 -8.45 10.08
C ASN A 77 10.67 -8.34 11.54
N LYS A 78 9.44 -7.88 11.78
CA LYS A 78 8.88 -7.83 13.14
C LYS A 78 8.77 -9.23 13.76
N ARG A 79 8.23 -10.21 13.02
CA ARG A 79 8.13 -11.59 13.51
C ARG A 79 9.49 -12.21 13.77
N LEU A 80 10.46 -11.98 12.87
CA LEU A 80 11.83 -12.47 13.04
C LEU A 80 12.51 -11.84 14.26
N ALA A 81 12.29 -10.55 14.49
CA ALA A 81 12.79 -9.87 15.69
C ALA A 81 12.21 -10.46 16.98
N GLU A 82 10.90 -10.75 17.01
CA GLU A 82 10.23 -11.40 18.14
C GLU A 82 10.77 -12.81 18.38
N ALA A 83 10.91 -13.63 17.32
CA ALA A 83 11.48 -14.98 17.42
C ALA A 83 12.93 -14.95 17.94
N ASN A 84 13.76 -14.05 17.41
CA ASN A 84 15.13 -13.87 17.86
C ASN A 84 15.21 -13.44 19.34
N ALA A 85 14.28 -12.61 19.80
CA ALA A 85 14.22 -12.21 21.21
C ALA A 85 13.93 -13.41 22.12
N ILE A 86 12.98 -14.27 21.75
CA ILE A 86 12.65 -15.49 22.49
C ILE A 86 13.85 -16.44 22.53
N LEU A 87 14.51 -16.68 21.39
CA LEU A 87 15.68 -17.56 21.33
C LEU A 87 16.82 -17.03 22.18
N ARG A 88 17.11 -15.73 22.13
CA ARG A 88 18.14 -15.11 22.98
C ARG A 88 17.81 -15.26 24.47
N ALA A 89 16.56 -15.04 24.86
CA ALA A 89 16.13 -15.21 26.25
C ALA A 89 16.31 -16.67 26.72
N ALA A 90 15.93 -17.65 25.88
CA ALA A 90 16.13 -19.05 26.16
C ALA A 90 17.62 -19.42 26.28
N SER A 91 18.47 -18.94 25.37
CA SER A 91 19.93 -19.18 25.44
C SER A 91 20.55 -18.62 26.72
N ILE A 92 20.14 -17.41 27.14
CA ILE A 92 20.62 -16.81 28.40
C ILE A 92 20.15 -17.64 29.60
N PHE A 93 18.88 -18.06 29.61
CA PHE A 93 18.34 -18.90 30.67
C PHE A 93 19.12 -20.22 30.81
N PHE A 94 19.30 -20.96 29.73
CA PHE A 94 20.01 -22.24 29.76
C PHE A 94 21.50 -22.07 30.08
N ALA A 95 22.15 -21.01 29.60
CA ALA A 95 23.53 -20.73 29.97
C ALA A 95 23.68 -20.48 31.49
N GLY A 96 22.69 -19.84 32.11
CA GLY A 96 22.64 -19.65 33.56
C GLY A 96 22.40 -20.95 34.34
N GLU A 97 21.49 -21.81 33.88
CA GLU A 97 21.24 -23.12 34.53
C GLU A 97 22.44 -24.07 34.43
N LEU A 98 23.21 -24.00 33.34
CA LEU A 98 24.37 -24.87 33.11
C LEU A 98 25.66 -24.38 33.77
N ASP A 99 25.68 -23.19 34.37
CA ASP A 99 26.85 -22.69 35.10
C ASP A 99 27.00 -23.41 36.45
N SER A 100 27.98 -24.31 36.52
CA SER A 100 28.30 -25.11 37.72
C SER A 100 28.77 -24.29 38.93
N ARG A 101 29.03 -22.99 38.77
CA ARG A 101 29.34 -22.07 39.88
C ARG A 101 28.12 -21.61 40.66
N THR A 102 26.91 -21.80 40.13
CA THR A 102 25.65 -21.41 40.77
C THR A 102 25.05 -22.55 41.62
N ARG A 103 25.68 -23.74 41.61
CA ARG A 103 25.19 -24.96 42.27
C ARG A 103 25.89 -25.22 43.60
#